data_AF-A0A8J7DDP8-F1
#
_entry.id   AF-A0A8J7DDP8-F1
#
_cell.length_a   1.000
_cell.length_b   1.000
_cell.length_c   1.000
_cell.angle_alpha   90.00
_cell.angle_beta   90.00
_cell.angle_gamma   90.00
#
_symmetry.space_group_name_H-M   'P 1'
#
loop_
_entity.id
_entity.type
_entity.pdbx_description
1 polymer ?
#
loop_
_entity_poly.entity_id
_entity_poly.type
_entity_poly.pdbx_seq_one_letter_code
_entity_poly.pdbx_strand_id
1 'polypeptide(L)' 'DEERIHLHHIDENHANWKKNNLEAIHESCHDYKHMSKSES' A
#
# COMPACT_ATOMS: atom_id res chain seq x y z
N ASP A 1 -12.87 -15.38 -5.70
CA ASP A 1 -12.43 -14.52 -4.58
C ASP A 1 -12.48 -13.07 -5.02
N GLU A 2 -13.11 -12.21 -4.20
CA GLU A 2 -13.14 -10.77 -4.39
C GLU A 2 -11.98 -10.16 -3.59
N GLU A 3 -10.81 -10.02 -4.21
CA GLU A 3 -9.69 -9.35 -3.55
C GLU A 3 -10.01 -7.88 -3.30
N ARG A 4 -9.73 -7.39 -2.08
CA ARG A 4 -9.88 -5.98 -1.74
C ARG A 4 -8.74 -5.17 -2.32
N ILE A 5 -9.08 -4.02 -2.85
CA ILE A 5 -8.10 -3.03 -3.33
C ILE A 5 -7.88 -2.01 -2.22
N HIS A 6 -6.63 -1.83 -1.81
CA HIS A 6 -6.18 -0.85 -0.84
C HIS A 6 -5.41 0.28 -1.55
N LEU A 7 -5.40 1.47 -0.95
CA LEU A 7 -4.55 2.57 -1.37
C LEU A 7 -3.26 2.52 -0.57
N HIS A 8 -2.11 2.51 -1.26
CA HIS A 8 -0.79 2.45 -0.66
C HIS A 8 0.03 3.69 -1.04
N HIS A 9 0.82 4.21 -0.11
CA HIS A 9 1.71 5.36 -0.36
C HIS A 9 2.95 4.91 -1.13
N ILE A 10 3.19 5.46 -2.32
CA ILE A 10 4.27 5.02 -3.22
C ILE A 10 5.66 5.26 -2.59
N ASP A 11 5.82 6.35 -1.84
CA ASP A 11 7.08 6.75 -1.22
C ASP A 11 7.26 6.27 0.23
N GLU A 12 6.37 5.39 0.71
CA GLU A 12 6.35 4.87 2.08
C GLU A 12 6.24 5.98 3.17
N ASN A 13 5.91 7.22 2.78
CA ASN A 13 5.81 8.35 3.69
C ASN A 13 4.35 8.62 4.09
N HIS A 14 3.93 8.01 5.20
CA HIS A 14 2.57 8.19 5.74
C HIS A 14 2.23 9.62 6.20
N ALA A 15 3.21 10.53 6.26
CA ALA A 15 2.98 11.92 6.61
C ALA A 15 2.57 12.80 5.41
N ASN A 16 2.71 12.33 4.16
CA ASN A 16 2.35 13.11 2.97
C ASN A 16 1.12 12.53 2.22
N TRP A 17 -0.07 12.96 2.63
CA TRP A 17 -1.34 12.52 2.01
C TRP A 17 -1.63 13.20 0.65
N LYS A 18 -0.62 13.27 -0.22
CA LYS A 18 -0.76 13.81 -1.57
C LYS A 18 -1.47 12.77 -2.42
N LYS A 19 -2.59 13.15 -3.06
CA LYS A 19 -3.42 12.24 -3.88
C LYS A 19 -2.66 11.57 -5.03
N ASN A 20 -1.63 12.23 -5.56
CA ASN A 20 -0.76 11.69 -6.62
C ASN A 20 0.35 10.75 -6.11
N ASN A 21 0.39 10.49 -4.80
CA ASN A 21 1.32 9.59 -4.15
C ASN A 21 0.64 8.30 -3.67
N LEU A 22 -0.60 8.05 -4.11
CA LEU A 22 -1.37 6.86 -3.77
C LEU A 22 -1.43 5.93 -4.98
N GLU A 23 -1.09 4.66 -4.78
CA GLU A 23 -1.25 3.57 -5.74
C GLU A 23 -2.35 2.62 -5.26
N ALA A 24 -3.22 2.18 -6.17
CA ALA A 24 -4.20 1.14 -5.88
C ALA A 24 -3.53 -0.23 -6.01
N ILE A 25 -3.55 -1.02 -4.94
CA ILE A 25 -2.88 -2.32 -4.86
C ILE A 25 -3.84 -3.37 -4.30
N HIS A 26 -3.78 -4.61 -4.81
CA HIS A 26 -4.52 -5.73 -4.23
C HIS A 26 -3.99 -6.05 -2.83
N GLU A 27 -4.87 -6.44 -1.91
CA GLU A 27 -4.53 -6.84 -0.54
C GLU A 27 -3.40 -7.87 -0.50
N SER A 28 -3.39 -8.87 -1.39
CA SER A 28 -2.29 -9.85 -1.47
C SER A 28 -0.96 -9.24 -1.92
N CYS A 29 -0.98 -8.29 -2.85
CA CYS A 29 0.22 -7.56 -3.29
C CYS A 29 0.71 -6.57 -2.23
N HIS A 30 -0.21 -5.97 -1.48
CA HIS A 30 0.09 -5.15 -0.31
C HIS A 30 0.81 -5.98 0.75
N ASP A 31 0.21 -7.11 1.16
CA ASP A 31 0.80 -8.03 2.12
C ASP A 31 2.17 -8.54 1.66
N TYR A 32 2.32 -8.90 0.38
CA TYR A 32 3.61 -9.29 -0.17
C TYR A 32 4.68 -8.18 -0.08
N LYS A 33 4.32 -6.92 -0.39
CA LYS A 33 5.25 -5.77 -0.22
C LYS A 33 5.63 -5.57 1.25
N HIS A 34 4.70 -5.78 2.19
CA HIS A 34 4.93 -5.65 3.63
C HIS A 34 5.63 -6.87 4.28
N MET A 35 5.60 -8.05 3.66
CA MET A 35 6.30 -9.24 4.16
C MET A 35 7.84 -9.10 4.17
N SER A 36 8.41 -8.13 3.43
CA SER A 36 9.86 -7.87 3.48
C SER A 36 10.30 -6.84 4.52
N LYS A 37 9.38 -6.04 5.08
CA LYS A 37 9.70 -5.03 6.10
C LYS A 37 8.51 -4.82 7.03
N SER A 38 8.67 -5.28 8.27
CA SER A 38 7.70 -5.14 9.35
C SER A 38 7.61 -3.70 9.84
N GLU A 39 6.88 -2.81 9.16
CA GLU A 39 6.42 -1.54 9.76
C GLU A 39 4.98 -1.23 9.32
N SER A 40 4.20 -0.75 10.30
CA SER A 40 2.75 -0.50 10.27
C SER A 40 2.40 0.95 9.96
#